data_AF-A0A2I0B2S7-F1
#
_entry.id   AF-A0A2I0B2S7-F1
#
_cell.length_a   1.000
_cell.length_b   1.000
_cell.length_c   1.000
_cell.angle_alpha   90.00
_cell.angle_beta   90.00
_cell.angle_gamma   90.00
#
_symmetry.space_group_name_H-M   'P 1'
#
loop_
_entity.id
_entity.type
_entity.pdbx_description
1 polymer ?
#
loop_
_entity_poly.entity_id
_entity_poly.type
_entity_poly.pdbx_seq_one_letter_code
_entity_poly.pdbx_strand_id
1 'polypeptide(L)'
;MRKEGETGGFMDGEGRPAMESPFKADILKGKVALVTGGGSGIGLEISTQLGKHGAAVAIMGRRLKVLDDAIAVLQSLGIRMKISGYYGGGSGFTVGTQKNSICRLNYG
;
A
#
# COMPACT_ATOMS: atom_id res chain seq x y z
N MET A 1 7.21 -21.85 33.83
CA MET A 1 6.78 -20.47 33.52
C MET A 1 6.93 -20.24 32.01
N ARG A 2 5.99 -20.75 31.19
CA ARG A 2 5.95 -20.46 29.75
C ARG A 2 5.11 -19.19 29.59
N LYS A 3 5.69 -18.14 29.00
CA LYS A 3 5.02 -16.84 28.85
C LYS A 3 3.93 -16.94 27.78
N GLU A 4 2.79 -16.37 28.14
CA GLU A 4 1.64 -16.06 27.30
C GLU A 4 2.09 -15.25 26.09
N GLY A 5 1.70 -15.73 24.92
CA GLY A 5 2.03 -15.15 23.61
C GLY A 5 1.47 -16.01 22.49
N GLU A 6 0.26 -16.56 22.67
CA GLU A 6 -0.48 -17.21 21.60
C GLU A 6 -1.08 -16.12 20.72
N THR A 7 -0.36 -15.70 19.68
CA THR A 7 -1.02 -15.14 18.51
C THR A 7 -1.66 -16.33 17.79
N GLY A 8 -2.99 -16.45 17.88
CA GLY A 8 -3.75 -17.34 17.01
C GLY A 8 -3.52 -16.91 15.57
N GLY A 9 -2.52 -17.48 14.93
CA GLY A 9 -2.11 -17.14 13.58
C GLY A 9 -3.19 -17.53 12.58
N PHE A 10 -3.46 -16.65 11.61
CA PHE A 10 -4.24 -17.01 10.44
C PHE A 10 -3.47 -18.11 9.69
N MET A 11 -4.09 -19.29 9.58
CA MET A 11 -3.56 -20.40 8.78
C MET A 11 -3.90 -20.13 7.32
N ASP A 12 -2.94 -20.31 6.40
CA ASP A 12 -3.26 -20.30 4.98
C ASP A 12 -4.10 -21.53 4.59
N GLY A 13 -4.65 -21.54 3.37
CA GLY A 13 -5.46 -22.66 2.87
C GLY A 13 -4.71 -24.00 2.75
N GLU A 14 -3.41 -24.03 3.07
CA GLU A 14 -2.55 -25.22 3.12
C GLU A 14 -2.14 -25.59 4.56
N GLY A 15 -2.67 -24.90 5.57
CA GLY A 15 -2.42 -25.19 6.99
C GLY A 15 -1.05 -24.71 7.50
N ARG A 16 -0.35 -23.86 6.76
CA ARG A 16 0.88 -23.21 7.23
C ARG A 16 0.53 -21.95 8.01
N PRO A 17 1.32 -21.56 9.03
CA PRO A 17 1.20 -20.24 9.59
C PRO A 17 1.42 -19.22 8.47
N ALA A 18 0.42 -18.38 8.17
CA ALA A 18 0.65 -17.25 7.30
C ALA A 18 1.83 -16.47 7.87
N MET A 19 2.87 -16.23 7.06
CA MET A 19 4.10 -15.57 7.52
C MET A 19 3.74 -14.23 8.13
N GLU A 20 3.78 -14.17 9.46
CA GLU A 20 3.57 -12.95 10.22
C GLU A 20 4.83 -12.09 10.06
N SER A 21 4.63 -10.78 9.90
CA SER A 21 5.76 -9.88 9.70
C SER A 21 6.65 -9.86 10.95
N PRO A 22 7.98 -9.94 10.81
CA PRO A 22 8.91 -9.89 11.95
C PRO A 22 8.99 -8.50 12.61
N PHE A 23 8.30 -7.50 12.07
CA PHE A 23 8.32 -6.12 12.55
C PHE A 23 7.13 -5.79 13.44
N LYS A 24 7.30 -4.84 14.37
CA LYS A 24 6.20 -4.32 15.19
C LYS A 24 5.12 -3.68 14.32
N ALA A 25 3.86 -3.84 14.71
CA ALA A 25 2.69 -3.35 13.96
C ALA A 25 2.63 -1.81 13.79
N ASP A 26 3.37 -1.05 14.59
CA ASP A 26 3.33 0.41 14.59
C ASP A 26 4.68 1.06 14.26
N ILE A 27 5.67 0.28 13.82
CA ILE A 27 7.03 0.76 13.59
C ILE A 27 7.13 1.91 12.58
N LEU A 28 6.16 2.03 11.66
CA LEU A 28 6.09 3.10 10.65
C LEU A 28 4.99 4.13 10.92
N LYS A 29 4.41 4.14 12.12
CA LYS A 29 3.34 5.07 12.49
C LYS A 29 3.79 6.53 12.25
N GLY A 30 2.99 7.26 11.48
CA GLY A 30 3.24 8.67 11.16
C GLY A 30 4.25 8.90 10.04
N LYS A 31 4.80 7.84 9.44
CA LYS A 31 5.66 7.94 8.24
C LYS A 31 4.83 7.84 6.97
N VAL A 32 5.40 8.33 5.87
CA VAL A 32 4.84 8.21 4.52
C VAL A 32 5.83 7.42 3.67
N ALA A 33 5.37 6.35 3.04
CA ALA A 33 6.17 5.53 2.14
C ALA A 33 5.71 5.73 0.69
N LEU A 34 6.66 6.10 -0.19
CA LEU A 34 6.44 6.19 -1.63
C LEU A 34 6.91 4.90 -2.30
N VAL A 35 6.00 4.20 -2.98
CA VAL A 35 6.29 2.93 -3.65
C VAL A 35 6.10 3.07 -5.15
N THR A 36 7.20 3.08 -5.88
CA THR A 36 7.19 3.00 -7.34
C THR A 36 6.86 1.58 -7.79
N GLY A 37 5.91 1.42 -8.72
CA GLY A 37 5.42 0.10 -9.09
C GLY A 37 4.50 -0.54 -8.04
N GLY A 38 3.97 0.24 -7.09
CA GLY A 38 3.12 -0.23 -6.00
C GLY A 38 1.73 -0.75 -6.41
N GLY A 39 1.43 -0.80 -7.72
CA GLY A 39 0.12 -1.21 -8.23
C GLY A 39 -0.07 -2.72 -8.41
N SER A 40 0.99 -3.53 -8.38
CA SER A 40 0.86 -4.98 -8.65
C SER A 40 2.01 -5.80 -8.08
N GLY A 41 1.79 -7.12 -7.96
CA GLY A 41 2.81 -8.09 -7.59
C GLY A 41 3.53 -7.72 -6.29
N ILE A 42 4.86 -7.76 -6.31
CA ILE A 42 5.70 -7.48 -5.15
C ILE A 42 5.51 -6.04 -4.65
N GLY A 43 5.36 -5.07 -5.54
CA GLY A 43 5.18 -3.67 -5.15
C GLY A 43 3.87 -3.43 -4.39
N LEU A 44 2.81 -4.16 -4.74
CA LEU A 44 1.55 -4.13 -4.01
C LEU A 44 1.70 -4.75 -2.62
N GLU A 45 2.36 -5.91 -2.51
CA GLU A 45 2.57 -6.56 -1.22
C GLU A 45 3.45 -5.71 -0.28
N ILE A 46 4.51 -5.08 -0.81
CA ILE A 46 5.32 -4.11 -0.07
C ILE A 46 4.44 -2.96 0.43
N SER A 47 3.61 -2.39 -0.43
CA SER A 47 2.68 -1.31 -0.06
C SER A 47 1.72 -1.75 1.05
N THR A 48 1.21 -2.97 0.96
CA THR A 48 0.34 -3.58 1.97
C THR A 48 1.04 -3.72 3.32
N GLN A 49 2.22 -4.32 3.35
CA GLN A 49 2.96 -4.54 4.60
C GLN A 49 3.36 -3.22 5.25
N LEU A 50 3.88 -2.26 4.48
CA LEU A 50 4.22 -0.92 5.01
C LEU A 50 2.99 -0.24 5.64
N GLY A 51 1.83 -0.36 4.99
CA GLY A 51 0.56 0.14 5.50
C GLY A 51 0.11 -0.53 6.79
N LYS A 52 0.19 -1.87 6.86
CA LYS A 52 -0.10 -2.67 8.06
C LYS A 52 0.77 -2.25 9.25
N HIS A 53 2.01 -1.83 8.97
CA HIS A 53 2.95 -1.32 9.98
C HIS A 53 2.74 0.17 10.37
N GLY A 54 1.64 0.78 9.93
CA GLY A 54 1.21 2.11 10.33
C GLY A 54 1.64 3.26 9.41
N ALA A 55 2.34 2.97 8.31
CA ALA A 55 2.70 3.98 7.32
C ALA A 55 1.47 4.48 6.57
N ALA A 56 1.49 5.75 6.19
CA ALA A 56 0.69 6.19 5.05
C ALA A 56 1.43 5.82 3.77
N VAL A 57 0.73 5.27 2.78
CA VAL A 57 1.37 4.78 1.56
C VAL A 57 0.93 5.62 0.35
N ALA A 58 1.89 5.88 -0.52
CA ALA A 58 1.73 6.56 -1.79
C ALA A 58 2.26 5.63 -2.88
N ILE A 59 1.45 5.29 -3.86
CA ILE A 59 1.84 4.35 -4.94
C ILE A 59 1.94 5.07 -6.27
N MET A 60 2.91 4.68 -7.09
CA MET A 60 3.11 5.25 -8.42
C MET A 60 3.14 4.16 -9.50
N GLY A 61 2.54 4.44 -10.65
CA GLY A 61 2.48 3.49 -11.75
C GLY A 61 2.20 4.10 -13.13
N ARG A 62 2.41 3.28 -14.17
CA ARG A 62 2.17 3.64 -15.58
C ARG A 62 0.81 3.21 -16.12
N ARG A 63 0.06 2.38 -15.38
CA ARG A 63 -1.26 1.87 -15.78
C ARG A 63 -2.29 2.29 -14.74
N LEU A 64 -3.27 3.09 -15.15
CA LEU A 64 -4.20 3.73 -14.23
C LEU A 64 -5.12 2.68 -13.59
N LYS A 65 -5.69 1.80 -14.42
CA LYS A 65 -6.55 0.70 -13.96
C LYS A 65 -5.89 -0.17 -12.88
N VAL A 66 -4.63 -0.55 -13.07
CA VAL A 66 -3.87 -1.35 -12.09
C VAL A 66 -3.66 -0.57 -10.79
N LEU A 67 -3.48 0.75 -10.87
CA LEU A 67 -3.31 1.61 -9.71
C LEU A 67 -4.63 1.76 -8.94
N ASP A 68 -5.74 1.89 -9.64
CA ASP A 68 -7.08 1.98 -9.05
C ASP A 68 -7.45 0.68 -8.32
N ASP A 69 -7.19 -0.47 -8.96
CA ASP A 69 -7.41 -1.79 -8.35
C ASP A 69 -6.56 -1.95 -7.06
N ALA A 70 -5.29 -1.53 -7.11
CA ALA A 70 -4.40 -1.55 -5.94
C ALA A 70 -4.88 -0.62 -4.82
N ILE A 71 -5.37 0.59 -5.16
CA ILE A 71 -5.92 1.52 -4.17
C ILE A 71 -7.13 0.90 -3.47
N ALA A 72 -8.03 0.25 -4.22
CA ALA A 72 -9.21 -0.40 -3.66
C ALA A 72 -8.82 -1.51 -2.66
N VAL A 73 -7.80 -2.31 -3.00
CA VAL A 73 -7.26 -3.34 -2.10
C VAL A 73 -6.62 -2.72 -0.86
N LEU A 74 -5.77 -1.70 -0.99
CA LEU A 74 -5.13 -1.08 0.17
C LEU A 74 -6.15 -0.38 1.10
N GLN A 75 -7.20 0.20 0.52
CA GLN A 75 -8.29 0.81 1.27
C GLN A 75 -9.14 -0.22 2.02
N SER A 76 -9.44 -1.37 1.42
CA SER A 76 -10.19 -2.44 2.10
C SER A 76 -9.44 -3.01 3.29
N LEU A 77 -8.11 -2.92 3.28
CA LEU A 77 -7.22 -3.29 4.40
C LEU A 77 -7.07 -2.18 5.45
N GLY A 78 -7.75 -1.04 5.30
CA GLY A 78 -7.70 0.08 6.26
C GLY A 78 -6.40 0.89 6.21
N ILE A 79 -5.61 0.75 5.15
CA ILE A 79 -4.32 1.45 5.02
C ILE A 79 -4.55 2.90 4.63
N ARG A 80 -3.85 3.82 5.32
CA ARG A 80 -3.92 5.25 5.01
C ARG A 80 -3.23 5.55 3.69
N MET A 81 -3.98 6.09 2.73
CA MET A 81 -3.48 6.54 1.45
C MET A 81 -3.27 8.06 1.47
N LYS A 82 -2.14 8.55 0.94
CA LYS A 82 -1.87 10.00 0.83
C LYS A 82 -1.95 10.52 -0.59
N ILE A 83 -1.15 9.97 -1.50
CA ILE A 83 -0.93 10.51 -2.84
C ILE A 83 -0.72 9.34 -3.79
N SER A 84 -1.52 9.25 -4.85
CA SER A 84 -1.29 8.29 -5.93
C SER A 84 -0.79 9.02 -7.17
N GLY A 85 0.26 8.49 -7.82
CA GLY A 85 0.90 9.09 -8.98
C GLY A 85 0.78 8.23 -10.24
N TYR A 86 0.15 8.77 -11.28
CA TYR A 86 0.07 8.12 -12.59
C TYR A 86 0.90 8.86 -13.64
N TYR A 87 1.76 8.12 -14.34
CA TYR A 87 2.49 8.61 -15.52
C TYR A 87 2.03 7.84 -16.76
N GLY A 88 1.21 8.48 -17.61
CA GLY A 88 0.71 7.86 -18.83
C GLY A 88 0.67 8.80 -20.03
N GLY A 89 1.38 8.40 -21.09
CA GLY A 89 1.03 8.67 -22.49
C GLY A 89 1.16 10.08 -23.07
N GLY A 90 1.35 11.13 -22.25
CA GLY A 90 1.61 12.48 -22.76
C GLY A 90 1.96 13.42 -21.62
N SER A 91 3.21 13.89 -21.60
CA SER A 91 3.80 15.04 -20.86
C SER A 91 3.30 15.41 -19.43
N GLY A 92 2.52 14.57 -18.75
CA GLY A 92 1.82 14.94 -17.52
C GLY A 92 1.89 13.89 -16.42
N PHE A 93 2.11 14.36 -15.21
CA PHE A 93 2.03 13.60 -13.97
C PHE A 93 0.64 13.84 -13.36
N THR A 94 -0.15 12.79 -13.16
CA THR A 94 -1.48 12.93 -12.55
C THR A 94 -1.41 12.50 -11.09
N VAL A 95 -1.62 13.45 -10.17
CA VAL A 95 -1.76 13.19 -8.73
C VAL A 95 -3.23 13.04 -8.39
N GLY A 96 -3.62 11.83 -8.01
CA GLY A 96 -4.93 11.58 -7.40
C GLY A 96 -4.82 11.66 -5.88
N THR A 97 -5.54 12.59 -5.25
CA THR A 97 -5.76 12.59 -3.80
C THR A 97 -7.16 12.04 -3.49
N GLN A 98 -7.31 11.37 -2.35
CA GLN A 98 -8.58 10.85 -1.86
C GLN A 98 -9.52 12.03 -1.51
N LYS A 99 -10.24 12.54 -2.53
CA LYS A 99 -11.44 13.40 -2.54
C LYS A 99 -11.57 13.99 -3.95
N ASN A 100 -11.95 13.21 -4.96
CA ASN A 100 -12.42 13.63 -6.29
C ASN A 100 -11.66 14.75 -7.06
N SER A 101 -10.49 15.17 -6.63
CA SER A 101 -9.68 16.22 -7.26
C SER A 101 -8.48 15.55 -7.91
N ILE A 102 -8.63 15.23 -9.19
CA ILE A 102 -7.52 14.82 -10.03
C ILE A 102 -6.68 16.08 -10.28
N CYS A 103 -5.59 16.25 -9.54
CA CYS A 103 -4.63 17.32 -9.79
C CYS A 103 -3.68 16.85 -10.90
N ARG A 104 -3.91 17.33 -12.11
CA ARG A 104 -2.98 17.16 -13.23
C ARG A 104 -1.83 18.14 -13.05
N LEU A 105 -0.64 17.64 -12.72
CA LEU A 105 0.58 18.42 -12.74
C LEU A 105 1.18 18.31 -14.15
N ASN A 106 0.93 19.33 -14.96
CA ASN A 106 1.66 19.52 -16.21
C ASN A 106 2.98 20.21 -15.86
N TYR A 107 4.10 19.52 -16.08
CA TYR A 107 5.40 20.18 -16.12
C TYR A 107 5.64 20.55 -17.59
N GLY A 108 5.65 21.86 -17.87
CA GLY A 108 5.92 22.44 -19.18
C GLY A 108 7.39 22.43 -19.54
#